data_AF-A0A2N3WV03-F1
#
_entry.id   AF-A0A2N3WV03-F1
#
_cell.length_a   1.000
_cell.length_b   1.000
_cell.length_c   1.000
_cell.angle_alpha   90.00
_cell.angle_beta   90.00
_cell.angle_gamma   90.00
#
_symmetry.space_group_name_H-M   'P 1'
#
loop_
_entity.id
_entity.type
_entity.pdbx_description
1 polymer ?
#
loop_
_entity_poly.entity_id
_entity_poly.type
_entity_poly.pdbx_seq_one_letter_code
_entity_poly.pdbx_strand_id
1 'polypeptide(L)'
;MTRRDPAQLGLFGTVPAASAPQSGRQCPPARVSRRKDTGQGANPLVAKDVLAEVRDGRFALLDDTDRVLVFEDTDRVRTALDEDVVHHLISVGYVAPGGSRDTVSAMHGAIRRPVTPLKLTARGRTMLQRWSNLSDYPGGARP
;
A
#
# COMPACT_ATOMS: atom_id res chain seq x y z
N MET A 1 58.85 -57.00 2.72
CA MET A 1 57.58 -57.71 2.50
C MET A 1 56.81 -57.70 3.81
N THR A 2 55.52 -57.31 3.77
CA THR A 2 54.45 -57.48 4.79
C THR A 2 54.65 -56.81 6.16
N ARG A 3 53.69 -56.13 6.80
CA ARG A 3 52.29 -55.76 6.53
C ARG A 3 51.95 -54.75 7.66
N ARG A 4 51.46 -53.54 7.36
CA ARG A 4 51.02 -52.60 8.41
C ARG A 4 49.76 -53.16 9.07
N ASP A 5 49.81 -53.29 10.38
CA ASP A 5 48.70 -53.76 11.23
C ASP A 5 47.72 -52.61 11.48
N PRO A 6 46.42 -52.74 11.14
CA PRO A 6 45.42 -51.68 11.27
C PRO A 6 44.85 -51.50 12.69
N ALA A 7 45.34 -52.22 13.72
CA ALA A 7 44.80 -52.16 15.08
C ALA A 7 45.45 -51.11 16.02
N GLN A 8 46.40 -50.28 15.56
CA GLN A 8 47.14 -49.33 16.43
C GLN A 8 46.66 -47.87 16.42
N LEU A 9 45.51 -47.54 15.83
CA LEU A 9 44.98 -46.16 15.76
C LEU A 9 43.76 -45.91 16.67
N GLY A 10 43.75 -46.52 17.87
CA GLY A 10 42.60 -46.50 18.78
C GLY A 10 42.87 -45.94 20.19
N LEU A 11 43.84 -45.05 20.40
CA LEU A 11 44.24 -44.64 21.77
C LEU A 11 44.25 -43.14 22.08
N PHE A 12 43.85 -42.27 21.16
CA PHE A 12 43.62 -40.85 21.47
C PHE A 12 42.25 -40.45 20.95
N GLY A 13 41.29 -40.35 21.87
CA GLY A 13 39.91 -39.99 21.60
C GLY A 13 39.80 -38.70 20.80
N THR A 14 38.86 -38.70 19.86
CA THR A 14 38.49 -37.54 19.06
C THR A 14 37.98 -36.41 19.96
N VAL A 15 38.71 -35.29 19.99
CA VAL A 15 38.14 -33.97 20.31
C VAL A 15 38.04 -33.21 19.00
N PRO A 16 36.85 -32.74 18.63
CA PRO A 16 36.78 -31.36 18.18
C PRO A 16 35.62 -30.56 18.82
N ALA A 17 36.04 -29.43 19.37
CA ALA A 17 35.41 -28.11 19.40
C ALA A 17 34.00 -27.97 20.01
N ALA A 18 33.99 -27.40 21.21
CA ALA A 18 32.86 -26.70 21.81
C ALA A 18 32.20 -25.75 20.80
N SER A 19 30.89 -25.91 20.59
CA SER A 19 30.09 -24.97 19.83
C SER A 19 29.97 -23.64 20.61
N ALA A 20 30.20 -22.54 19.90
CA ALA A 20 30.34 -21.18 20.39
C ALA A 20 29.15 -20.66 21.24
N PRO A 21 29.35 -19.67 22.13
CA PRO A 21 28.27 -19.01 22.87
C PRO A 21 27.28 -18.35 21.90
N GLN A 22 26.00 -18.66 22.05
CA GLN A 22 24.94 -18.04 21.26
C GLN A 22 24.83 -16.55 21.61
N SER A 23 25.35 -15.72 20.71
CA SER A 23 25.25 -14.27 20.74
C SER A 23 23.78 -13.85 20.77
N GLY A 24 23.38 -13.20 21.87
CA GLY A 24 22.05 -12.66 22.09
C GLY A 24 21.78 -11.48 21.16
N ARG A 25 21.09 -11.74 20.04
CA ARG A 25 20.23 -10.79 19.33
C ARG A 25 19.08 -11.55 18.67
N GLN A 26 18.10 -11.94 19.48
CA GLN A 26 16.78 -12.27 18.96
C GLN A 26 16.16 -10.96 18.44
N CYS A 27 16.30 -10.71 17.14
CA CYS A 27 15.42 -9.78 16.46
C CYS A 27 13.98 -10.33 16.63
N PRO A 28 13.01 -9.53 17.11
CA PRO A 28 11.63 -9.99 17.15
C PRO A 28 11.20 -10.41 15.74
N PRO A 29 10.35 -11.45 15.59
CA PRO A 29 9.92 -11.89 14.27
C PRO A 29 9.33 -10.70 13.52
N ALA A 30 9.83 -10.48 12.30
CA ALA A 30 9.29 -9.48 11.40
C ALA A 30 7.77 -9.65 11.40
N ARG A 31 7.04 -8.62 11.80
CA ARG A 31 5.58 -8.63 11.85
C ARG A 31 5.13 -8.90 10.42
N VAL A 32 4.77 -10.15 10.11
CA VAL A 32 4.28 -10.54 8.79
C VAL A 32 2.91 -9.89 8.66
N SER A 33 2.92 -8.64 8.23
CA SER A 33 1.71 -7.97 7.77
C SER A 33 1.38 -8.67 6.47
N ARG A 34 0.63 -9.77 6.57
CA ARG A 34 -0.01 -10.45 5.45
C ARG A 34 -1.10 -9.52 4.92
N ARG A 35 -0.71 -8.36 4.40
CA ARG A 35 -1.57 -7.59 3.52
C ARG A 35 -1.43 -8.29 2.19
N LYS A 36 -2.48 -9.05 1.88
CA LYS A 36 -2.74 -9.61 0.56
C LYS A 36 -2.43 -8.53 -0.46
N ASP A 37 -1.31 -8.68 -1.15
CA ASP A 37 -0.94 -7.89 -2.30
C ASP A 37 -2.00 -8.19 -3.35
N THR A 38 -3.07 -7.40 -3.39
CA THR A 38 -4.00 -7.40 -4.51
C THR A 38 -3.28 -6.73 -5.66
N GLY A 39 -2.37 -7.50 -6.26
CA GLY A 39 -1.62 -7.18 -7.46
C GLY A 39 -2.52 -7.12 -8.69
N GLN A 40 -3.48 -6.19 -8.69
CA GLN A 40 -3.99 -5.62 -9.92
C GLN A 40 -3.27 -4.29 -10.05
N GLY A 41 -2.37 -4.22 -11.03
CA GLY A 41 -1.44 -3.12 -11.24
C GLY A 41 -2.15 -1.78 -11.38
N ALA A 42 -2.45 -1.13 -10.26
CA ALA A 42 -2.81 0.27 -10.23
C ALA A 42 -1.59 1.01 -10.77
N ASN A 43 -1.72 1.50 -12.00
CA ASN A 43 -0.71 2.33 -12.61
C ASN A 43 -0.40 3.47 -11.61
N PRO A 44 0.84 3.60 -11.11
CA PRO A 44 1.15 4.56 -10.05
C PRO A 44 0.88 6.01 -10.49
N LEU A 45 0.86 6.27 -11.80
CA LEU A 45 0.44 7.56 -12.36
C LEU A 45 -1.04 7.82 -12.11
N VAL A 46 -1.92 6.84 -12.43
CA VAL A 46 -3.36 6.94 -12.17
C VAL A 46 -3.63 7.09 -10.68
N ALA A 47 -2.93 6.33 -9.83
CA ALA A 47 -3.06 6.46 -8.39
C ALA A 47 -2.64 7.86 -7.87
N LYS A 48 -1.61 8.46 -8.46
CA LYS A 48 -1.19 9.84 -8.14
C LYS A 48 -2.26 10.84 -8.55
N ASP A 49 -2.82 10.71 -9.75
CA ASP A 49 -3.85 11.61 -10.28
C ASP A 49 -5.11 11.53 -9.43
N VAL A 50 -5.55 10.32 -9.09
CA VAL A 50 -6.67 10.09 -8.16
C VAL A 50 -6.40 10.73 -6.80
N LEU A 51 -5.20 10.58 -6.22
CA LEU A 51 -4.88 11.24 -4.95
C LEU A 51 -4.91 12.78 -5.05
N ALA A 52 -4.49 13.35 -6.19
CA ALA A 52 -4.57 14.78 -6.45
C ALA A 52 -6.02 15.25 -6.57
N GLU A 53 -6.87 14.50 -7.26
CA GLU A 53 -8.29 14.82 -7.40
C GLU A 53 -9.08 14.66 -6.09
N VAL A 54 -8.73 13.67 -5.26
CA VAL A 54 -9.27 13.53 -3.90
C VAL A 54 -8.86 14.73 -3.02
N ARG A 55 -7.63 15.25 -3.16
CA ARG A 55 -7.22 16.48 -2.47
C ARG A 55 -8.11 17.66 -2.87
N ASP A 56 -8.45 17.72 -4.15
CA ASP A 56 -9.27 18.80 -4.72
C ASP A 56 -10.77 18.59 -4.44
N GLY A 57 -11.15 17.52 -3.72
CA GLY A 57 -12.51 17.26 -3.26
C GLY A 57 -13.46 16.73 -4.33
N ARG A 58 -12.93 16.19 -5.43
CA ARG A 58 -13.74 15.74 -6.58
C ARG A 58 -14.37 14.37 -6.41
N PHE A 59 -13.90 13.57 -5.46
CA PHE A 59 -14.42 12.22 -5.23
C PHE A 59 -15.32 12.16 -4.00
N ALA A 60 -16.35 11.33 -4.08
CA ALA A 60 -17.24 10.99 -2.96
C ALA A 60 -17.59 9.51 -2.98
N LEU A 61 -18.05 9.01 -1.84
CA LEU A 61 -18.67 7.70 -1.71
C LEU A 61 -20.19 7.85 -1.61
N LEU A 62 -20.89 6.92 -2.23
CA LEU A 62 -22.33 6.79 -2.11
C LEU A 62 -22.65 5.95 -0.86
N ASP A 63 -23.39 6.54 0.08
CA ASP A 63 -23.58 5.99 1.44
C ASP A 63 -24.28 4.62 1.46
N ASP A 64 -25.14 4.33 0.49
CA ASP A 64 -25.93 3.08 0.45
C ASP A 64 -25.19 1.88 -0.16
N THR A 65 -24.22 2.12 -1.03
CA THR A 65 -23.65 1.09 -1.91
C THR A 65 -22.12 1.10 -1.97
N ASP A 66 -21.47 2.00 -1.22
CA ASP A 66 -20.02 2.19 -1.22
C ASP A 66 -19.44 2.47 -2.62
N ARG A 67 -20.28 2.96 -3.54
CA ARG A 67 -19.88 3.29 -4.90
C ARG A 67 -19.08 4.57 -4.91
N VAL A 68 -17.99 4.57 -5.67
CA VAL A 68 -17.18 5.78 -5.85
C VAL A 68 -17.79 6.66 -6.94
N LEU A 69 -18.03 7.91 -6.57
CA LEU A 69 -18.60 8.94 -7.43
C LEU A 69 -17.61 10.09 -7.62
N VAL A 70 -17.72 10.78 -8.75
CA VAL A 70 -16.96 11.99 -9.08
C VAL A 70 -17.94 13.14 -9.28
N PHE A 71 -17.66 14.28 -8.65
CA PHE A 71 -18.35 15.54 -8.90
C PHE A 71 -17.96 16.08 -10.27
N GLU A 72 -18.92 16.18 -11.19
CA GLU A 72 -18.73 16.92 -12.45
C GLU A 72 -18.86 18.42 -12.22
N ASP A 73 -19.86 18.80 -11.41
CA ASP A 73 -20.18 20.17 -11.02
C ASP A 73 -20.41 20.22 -9.49
N THR A 74 -20.86 21.38 -8.98
CA THR A 74 -21.18 21.56 -7.55
C THR A 74 -22.28 20.63 -7.02
N ASP A 75 -23.25 20.23 -7.87
CA ASP A 75 -24.43 19.45 -7.46
C ASP A 75 -24.62 18.16 -8.28
N ARG A 76 -23.74 17.86 -9.24
CA ARG A 76 -23.88 16.67 -10.11
C ARG A 76 -22.73 15.70 -9.91
N VAL A 77 -23.09 14.43 -9.78
CA VAL A 77 -22.15 13.32 -9.60
C VAL A 77 -22.36 12.22 -10.63
N ARG A 78 -21.26 11.63 -11.09
CA ARG A 78 -21.23 10.45 -11.95
C ARG A 78 -20.42 9.32 -11.32
N THR A 79 -20.58 8.10 -11.83
CA THR A 79 -19.74 6.97 -11.43
C THR A 79 -18.29 7.20 -11.84
N ALA A 80 -17.36 6.93 -10.93
CA ALA A 80 -15.93 6.99 -11.22
C ALA A 80 -15.51 5.87 -12.17
N LEU A 81 -14.64 6.17 -13.13
CA LEU A 81 -14.02 5.15 -13.99
C LEU A 81 -12.95 4.35 -13.22
N ASP A 82 -12.23 5.03 -12.33
CA ASP A 82 -11.13 4.48 -11.54
C ASP A 82 -11.58 3.99 -10.15
N GLU A 83 -12.79 3.45 -10.06
CA GLU A 83 -13.40 2.97 -8.80
C GLU A 83 -12.48 1.98 -8.07
N ASP A 84 -11.88 1.03 -8.79
CA ASP A 84 -10.97 0.02 -8.22
C ASP A 84 -9.72 0.65 -7.57
N VAL A 85 -9.19 1.72 -8.19
CA VAL A 85 -8.00 2.43 -7.69
C VAL A 85 -8.35 3.18 -6.41
N VAL A 86 -9.51 3.84 -6.38
CA VAL A 86 -9.99 4.56 -5.19
C VAL A 86 -10.23 3.60 -4.03
N HIS A 87 -10.89 2.47 -4.27
CA HIS A 87 -11.07 1.41 -3.26
C HIS A 87 -9.75 0.87 -2.74
N HIS A 88 -8.78 0.66 -3.63
CA HIS A 88 -7.44 0.27 -3.22
C HIS A 88 -6.80 1.33 -2.31
N LEU A 89 -6.86 2.62 -2.67
CA LEU A 89 -6.31 3.72 -1.87
C LEU A 89 -7.00 3.88 -0.50
N ILE A 90 -8.30 3.59 -0.42
CA ILE A 90 -9.05 3.51 0.83
C ILE A 90 -8.55 2.33 1.67
N SER A 91 -8.42 1.13 1.07
CA SER A 91 -7.96 -0.08 1.76
C SER A 91 -6.55 0.06 2.35
N VAL A 92 -5.66 0.79 1.66
CA VAL A 92 -4.30 1.06 2.12
C VAL A 92 -4.29 2.15 3.20
N GLY A 93 -5.32 2.99 3.26
CA GLY A 93 -5.50 4.06 4.23
C GLY A 93 -4.89 5.40 3.80
N TYR A 94 -4.74 5.63 2.49
CA TYR A 94 -4.34 6.92 1.94
C TYR A 94 -5.52 7.87 1.76
N VAL A 95 -6.70 7.31 1.51
CA VAL A 95 -7.97 8.03 1.42
C VAL A 95 -8.90 7.54 2.51
N ALA A 96 -9.74 8.42 3.04
CA ALA A 96 -10.79 8.08 3.98
C ALA A 96 -12.08 8.83 3.62
N PRO A 97 -13.26 8.23 3.85
CA PRO A 97 -14.51 8.98 3.82
C PRO A 97 -14.46 10.14 4.84
N GLY A 98 -15.09 11.25 4.49
CA GLY A 98 -15.41 12.32 5.43
C GLY A 98 -16.26 11.82 6.59
N GLY A 99 -16.38 12.63 7.63
CA GLY A 99 -17.28 12.31 8.74
C GLY A 99 -18.74 12.36 8.26
N SER A 100 -19.65 11.72 8.99
CA SER A 100 -21.10 11.74 8.67
C SER A 100 -21.66 13.17 8.52
N ARG A 101 -21.08 14.16 9.22
CA ARG A 101 -21.45 15.59 9.13
C ARG A 101 -21.01 16.26 7.82
N ASP A 102 -20.10 15.64 7.07
CA ASP A 102 -19.64 16.12 5.77
C ASP A 102 -20.49 15.56 4.61
N THR A 103 -21.52 14.76 4.89
CA THR A 103 -22.37 14.16 3.85
C THR A 103 -23.18 15.25 3.15
N VAL A 104 -23.06 15.30 1.83
CA VAL A 104 -23.74 16.27 0.96
C VAL A 104 -24.76 15.54 0.11
N SER A 105 -25.90 16.16 -0.16
CA SER A 105 -26.85 15.62 -1.14
C SER A 105 -26.43 16.08 -2.54
N ALA A 106 -26.14 15.14 -3.44
CA ALA A 106 -25.79 15.44 -4.83
C ALA A 106 -26.70 14.68 -5.81
N MET A 107 -26.85 15.22 -7.02
CA MET A 107 -27.65 14.62 -8.09
C MET A 107 -26.89 13.48 -8.76
N HIS A 108 -27.37 12.25 -8.56
CA HIS A 108 -26.92 11.05 -9.25
C HIS A 108 -27.96 10.65 -10.29
N GLY A 109 -27.71 10.97 -11.55
CA GLY A 109 -28.70 10.86 -12.63
C GLY A 109 -29.85 11.85 -12.43
N ALA A 110 -31.06 11.35 -12.22
CA ALA A 110 -32.27 12.17 -11.98
C ALA A 110 -32.68 12.28 -10.50
N ILE A 111 -31.94 11.62 -9.59
CA ILE A 111 -32.30 11.51 -8.17
C ILE A 111 -31.18 12.08 -7.30
N ARG A 112 -31.55 12.82 -6.26
CA ARG A 112 -30.61 13.27 -5.24
C ARG A 112 -30.29 12.14 -4.26
N ARG A 113 -29.00 11.90 -4.04
CA ARG A 113 -28.50 10.88 -3.12
C ARG A 113 -27.52 11.50 -2.12
N PRO A 114 -27.50 11.00 -0.86
CA PRO A 114 -26.48 11.38 0.09
C PRO A 114 -25.12 10.81 -0.37
N VAL A 115 -24.13 11.67 -0.49
CA VAL A 115 -22.76 11.32 -0.85
C VAL A 115 -21.80 11.87 0.19
N THR A 116 -20.82 11.07 0.59
CA THR A 116 -19.81 11.46 1.56
C THR A 116 -18.52 11.78 0.82
N PRO A 117 -18.06 13.04 0.82
CA PRO A 117 -16.83 13.44 0.16
C PRO A 117 -15.63 12.66 0.71
N LEU A 118 -14.75 12.21 -0.18
CA LEU A 118 -13.49 11.59 0.21
C LEU A 118 -12.47 12.64 0.61
N LYS A 119 -11.65 12.32 1.61
CA LYS A 119 -10.59 13.18 2.10
C LYS A 119 -9.28 12.42 2.15
N LEU A 120 -8.18 13.12 1.86
CA LEU A 120 -6.85 12.55 2.03
C LEU A 120 -6.54 12.39 3.53
N THR A 121 -5.94 11.26 3.88
CA THR A 121 -5.33 11.07 5.19
C THR A 121 -3.97 11.76 5.25
N ALA A 122 -3.39 11.87 6.45
CA ALA A 122 -2.02 12.38 6.59
C ALA A 122 -1.01 11.55 5.77
N ARG A 123 -1.21 10.22 5.72
CA ARG A 123 -0.38 9.31 4.92
C ARG A 123 -0.58 9.54 3.42
N GLY A 124 -1.82 9.69 2.97
CA GLY A 124 -2.12 10.00 1.56
C GLY A 124 -1.49 11.31 1.10
N ARG A 125 -1.54 12.36 1.93
CA ARG A 125 -0.87 13.64 1.65
C ARG A 125 0.65 13.49 1.50
N THR A 126 1.30 12.78 2.43
CA THR A 126 2.74 12.51 2.34
C THR A 126 3.08 11.69 1.10
N MET A 127 2.26 10.72 0.73
CA MET A 127 2.47 9.90 -0.46
C MET A 127 2.35 10.72 -1.74
N LEU A 128 1.29 11.54 -1.85
CA LEU A 128 1.09 12.44 -2.96
C LEU A 128 2.28 13.40 -3.13
N GLN A 129 2.77 13.99 -2.02
CA GLN A 129 3.94 14.87 -2.06
C GLN A 129 5.19 14.14 -2.56
N ARG A 130 5.44 12.91 -2.09
CA ARG A 130 6.59 12.10 -2.54
C ARG A 130 6.51 11.81 -4.04
N TRP A 131 5.34 11.42 -4.54
CA TRP A 131 5.15 11.14 -5.96
C TRP A 131 5.21 12.39 -6.84
N SER A 132 4.69 13.52 -6.38
CA SER A 132 4.86 14.80 -7.09
C SER A 132 6.33 15.16 -7.28
N ASN A 133 7.16 14.95 -6.26
CA ASN A 133 8.60 15.24 -6.34
C ASN A 133 9.37 14.30 -7.28
N LEU A 134 8.85 13.09 -7.57
CA LEU A 134 9.48 12.14 -8.49
C LEU A 134 9.19 12.46 -9.96
N SER A 135 8.00 13.00 -10.25
CA SER A 135 7.62 13.39 -11.61
C SER A 135 8.36 14.61 -12.12
N ASP A 136 8.89 15.43 -11.21
CA ASP A 136 9.65 16.64 -11.54
C ASP A 136 11.14 16.39 -11.77
N TYR A 137 11.60 15.13 -11.88
CA TYR A 137 13.02 14.85 -12.15
C TYR A 137 13.40 15.28 -13.58
N PRO A 138 14.16 16.37 -13.77
CA PRO A 138 14.51 16.90 -15.09
C PRO A 138 15.78 16.20 -15.60
N GLY A 139 15.77 14.87 -15.66
CA GLY A 139 16.99 14.08 -15.94
C GLY A 139 16.75 12.82 -16.78
N GLY A 140 15.63 12.75 -17.49
CA GLY A 140 15.28 11.66 -18.40
C GLY A 140 15.63 11.92 -19.87
N ALA A 141 16.62 12.76 -20.17
CA ALA A 141 17.29 12.74 -21.47
C ALA A 141 18.54 11.86 -21.31
N ARG A 142 18.49 10.63 -21.83
CA ARG A 142 19.70 9.83 -22.07
C ARG A 142 20.13 9.98 -23.52
N PRO A 143 21.45 10.01 -23.79
CA PRO A 143 22.04 10.16 -25.12
C PRO A 143 21.77 8.96 -26.03
#